data_AF-A0A382IKM9-F1
#
_entry.id   AF-A0A382IKM9-F1
#
_cell.length_a   1.000
_cell.length_b   1.000
_cell.length_c   1.000
_cell.angle_alpha   90.00
_cell.angle_beta   90.00
_cell.angle_gamma   90.00
#
_symmetry.space_group_name_H-M   'P 1'
#
loop_
_entity.id
_entity.type
_entity.pdbx_description
1 polymer ?
#
loop_
_entity_poly.entity_id
_entity_poly.type
_entity_poly.pdbx_seq_one_letter_code
_entity_poly.pdbx_strand_id
1 'polypeptide(L)'
;MRMQLRKKPKATHRLTWMAVVLLLQRSPILPWAKQVVRFLGPAVQQVWTWRIALPMATGTGTWHALTGATTFVMSSEANPASGTEGESFSFGFFTSGHKAFSYEVEGLPQGLNYNGNVNGPLISGTLPAEGTYEILITGYRFSGFSGNQTPIYSLVLDVEASKQPSPWNDTNVEDLNNNWKNSSWFGAFYDHGDGWIYHFDHGWLYIAGSDESALWIYDGNLGWLYTGKAYHPFFFRHSSAGWLYYHLENGSRQFWDYTDEEWTTYNKN
;
A
#
# COMPACT_ATOMS: atom_id res chain seq x y z
N MET A 1 -13.39 14.12 -86.15
CA MET A 1 -14.52 13.74 -87.04
C MET A 1 -14.52 12.22 -87.20
N ARG A 2 -15.55 11.54 -86.65
CA ARG A 2 -15.92 10.11 -86.86
C ARG A 2 -14.83 9.07 -86.51
N MET A 3 -15.09 7.84 -86.03
CA MET A 3 -16.28 7.00 -86.02
C MET A 3 -16.06 5.93 -84.94
N GLN A 4 -17.12 5.52 -84.25
CA GLN A 4 -17.10 4.37 -83.34
C GLN A 4 -16.87 3.04 -84.10
N LEU A 5 -16.38 2.01 -83.39
CA LEU A 5 -16.77 0.62 -83.67
C LEU A 5 -16.73 -0.26 -82.41
N ARG A 6 -17.83 -0.98 -82.25
CA ARG A 6 -18.33 -1.78 -81.13
C ARG A 6 -17.98 -3.27 -81.33
N LYS A 7 -17.59 -3.99 -80.28
CA LYS A 7 -17.66 -5.47 -80.17
C LYS A 7 -18.07 -5.81 -78.72
N LYS A 8 -19.33 -6.15 -78.44
CA LYS A 8 -20.05 -7.46 -78.50
C LYS A 8 -19.74 -8.41 -77.32
N PRO A 9 -20.73 -9.20 -76.86
CA PRO A 9 -21.04 -9.46 -75.45
C PRO A 9 -20.81 -10.92 -75.02
N LYS A 10 -20.92 -11.20 -73.71
CA LYS A 10 -21.23 -12.49 -73.02
C LYS A 10 -20.78 -12.35 -71.54
N ALA A 11 -21.34 -12.97 -70.52
CA ALA A 11 -22.55 -13.76 -70.32
C ALA A 11 -22.88 -13.68 -68.82
N THR A 12 -24.15 -13.77 -68.50
CA THR A 12 -24.73 -13.77 -67.15
C THR A 12 -24.32 -15.00 -66.34
N HIS A 13 -23.92 -14.80 -65.08
CA HIS A 13 -24.13 -15.81 -64.03
C HIS A 13 -24.89 -15.16 -62.87
N ARG A 14 -26.12 -15.66 -62.67
CA ARG A 14 -26.94 -15.44 -61.48
C ARG A 14 -26.25 -16.17 -60.32
N LEU A 15 -25.96 -15.48 -59.23
CA LEU A 15 -25.61 -16.13 -57.97
C LEU A 15 -26.70 -15.87 -56.93
N THR A 16 -27.15 -17.00 -56.42
CA THR A 16 -28.35 -17.28 -55.66
C THR A 16 -28.08 -17.08 -54.17
N TRP A 17 -29.14 -16.77 -53.41
CA TRP A 17 -29.21 -16.47 -51.97
C TRP A 17 -28.77 -17.61 -51.02
N MET A 18 -27.55 -18.14 -51.14
CA MET A 18 -27.03 -19.20 -50.25
C MET A 18 -25.55 -19.00 -49.86
N ALA A 19 -25.15 -17.77 -49.51
CA ALA A 19 -23.78 -17.48 -49.05
C ALA A 19 -23.70 -16.82 -47.66
N VAL A 20 -24.78 -16.78 -46.88
CA VAL A 20 -24.81 -16.04 -45.59
C VAL A 20 -24.92 -16.94 -44.34
N VAL A 21 -25.09 -18.27 -44.46
CA VAL A 21 -25.40 -19.12 -43.28
C VAL A 21 -24.36 -20.20 -42.95
N LEU A 22 -23.25 -20.36 -43.68
CA LEU A 22 -22.27 -21.43 -43.42
C LEU A 22 -20.85 -20.93 -43.09
N LEU A 23 -20.74 -20.01 -42.13
CA LEU A 23 -19.48 -19.76 -41.40
C LEU A 23 -19.69 -19.59 -39.88
N LEU A 24 -20.70 -20.27 -39.33
CA LEU A 24 -20.90 -20.44 -37.88
C LEU A 24 -20.69 -21.91 -37.49
N GLN A 25 -19.50 -22.46 -37.73
CA GLN A 25 -19.05 -23.68 -37.07
C GLN A 25 -17.52 -23.69 -36.96
N ARG A 26 -16.95 -23.04 -35.93
CA ARG A 26 -15.76 -23.50 -35.16
C ARG A 26 -15.70 -22.75 -33.82
N SER A 27 -15.69 -23.52 -32.74
CA SER A 27 -15.65 -23.16 -31.32
C SER A 27 -14.18 -23.06 -30.81
N PRO A 28 -13.86 -23.07 -29.49
CA PRO A 28 -13.93 -21.96 -28.53
C PRO A 28 -12.64 -21.82 -27.67
N ILE A 29 -12.04 -20.64 -27.46
CA ILE A 29 -11.06 -20.44 -26.35
C ILE A 29 -11.09 -18.96 -25.88
N LEU A 30 -11.54 -18.74 -24.64
CA LEU A 30 -11.23 -17.56 -23.80
C LEU A 30 -9.78 -17.70 -23.28
N PRO A 31 -9.01 -16.64 -22.95
CA PRO A 31 -9.43 -15.52 -22.07
C PRO A 31 -8.80 -14.16 -22.45
N TRP A 32 -8.92 -13.18 -21.54
CA TRP A 32 -8.15 -11.93 -21.29
C TRP A 32 -8.00 -10.80 -22.33
N ALA A 33 -8.53 -9.61 -22.02
CA ALA A 33 -7.83 -8.31 -22.12
C ALA A 33 -8.73 -7.12 -21.70
N LYS A 34 -8.45 -6.61 -20.50
CA LYS A 34 -8.24 -5.19 -20.14
C LYS A 34 -9.20 -4.10 -20.65
N GLN A 35 -9.90 -3.52 -19.68
CA GLN A 35 -9.89 -2.10 -19.31
C GLN A 35 -10.07 -1.05 -20.42
N VAL A 36 -11.29 -0.49 -20.49
CA VAL A 36 -11.50 0.95 -20.71
C VAL A 36 -12.69 1.39 -19.85
N VAL A 37 -12.42 2.07 -18.73
CA VAL A 37 -13.42 2.95 -18.10
C VAL A 37 -12.74 4.29 -17.89
N ARG A 38 -13.16 5.28 -18.68
CA ARG A 38 -12.93 6.69 -18.42
C ARG A 38 -14.26 7.32 -18.04
N PHE A 39 -14.23 7.98 -16.88
CA PHE A 39 -15.02 9.12 -16.42
C PHE A 39 -16.55 9.07 -16.54
N LEU A 40 -17.23 9.24 -15.40
CA LEU A 40 -17.92 10.49 -15.03
C LEU A 40 -18.54 10.31 -13.63
N GLY A 41 -18.11 11.12 -12.66
CA GLY A 41 -19.02 11.54 -11.58
C GLY A 41 -20.04 12.55 -12.16
N PRO A 42 -21.12 12.91 -11.43
CA PRO A 42 -21.16 13.07 -9.98
C PRO A 42 -22.46 12.54 -9.33
N ALA A 43 -22.64 12.90 -8.05
CA ALA A 43 -23.87 12.93 -7.26
C ALA A 43 -24.10 11.75 -6.30
N VAL A 44 -23.85 12.08 -5.04
CA VAL A 44 -24.28 11.42 -3.81
C VAL A 44 -25.73 10.96 -3.91
N GLN A 45 -25.96 9.67 -3.72
CA GLN A 45 -27.06 9.16 -2.90
C GLN A 45 -26.57 7.95 -2.11
N GLN A 46 -26.50 8.11 -0.79
CA GLN A 46 -26.36 6.99 0.11
C GLN A 46 -27.64 6.15 0.06
N VAL A 47 -27.53 4.92 -0.42
CA VAL A 47 -28.60 3.93 -0.29
C VAL A 47 -28.10 2.84 0.65
N TRP A 48 -28.56 2.92 1.88
CA TRP A 48 -28.30 1.98 2.95
C TRP A 48 -29.07 0.68 2.68
N THR A 49 -28.41 -0.34 2.14
CA THR A 49 -29.02 -1.67 1.89
C THR A 49 -28.62 -2.64 2.99
N TRP A 50 -29.49 -2.78 4.01
CA TRP A 50 -29.45 -3.94 4.90
C TRP A 50 -29.97 -5.16 4.13
N ARG A 51 -29.09 -6.13 3.85
CA ARG A 51 -29.50 -7.47 3.44
C ARG A 51 -29.08 -8.47 4.50
N ILE A 52 -30.10 -9.00 5.14
CA ILE A 52 -30.14 -10.00 6.20
C ILE A 52 -29.47 -11.31 5.74
N ALA A 53 -28.61 -11.89 6.57
CA ALA A 53 -28.19 -13.29 6.48
C ALA A 53 -28.68 -14.05 7.72
N LEU A 54 -29.49 -15.08 7.50
CA LEU A 54 -30.04 -15.98 8.53
C LEU A 54 -28.98 -17.02 8.93
N PRO A 55 -28.80 -17.35 10.22
CA PRO A 55 -28.13 -18.58 10.62
C PRO A 55 -29.16 -19.72 10.68
N MET A 56 -28.97 -20.76 9.86
CA MET A 56 -29.65 -22.05 10.06
C MET A 56 -28.80 -22.92 10.98
N ALA A 57 -29.30 -23.19 12.19
CA ALA A 57 -28.92 -24.34 13.00
C ALA A 57 -30.20 -24.97 13.55
N THR A 58 -30.46 -26.22 13.18
CA THR A 58 -31.63 -27.00 13.58
C THR A 58 -31.46 -27.53 15.00
N GLY A 59 -32.27 -27.02 15.93
CA GLY A 59 -32.45 -27.58 17.27
C GLY A 59 -33.94 -27.61 17.60
N THR A 60 -34.49 -28.81 17.79
CA THR A 60 -35.88 -29.01 18.19
C THR A 60 -36.12 -28.49 19.62
N GLY A 61 -36.97 -27.48 19.80
CA GLY A 61 -37.39 -27.03 21.13
C GLY A 61 -38.19 -25.72 21.12
N THR A 62 -39.51 -25.83 21.29
CA THR A 62 -40.49 -24.82 21.72
C THR A 62 -40.35 -23.36 21.23
N TRP A 63 -41.29 -22.97 20.37
CA TRP A 63 -41.60 -21.59 19.98
C TRP A 63 -41.96 -20.72 21.20
N HIS A 64 -41.05 -19.83 21.60
CA HIS A 64 -41.42 -18.57 22.24
C HIS A 64 -40.99 -17.45 21.30
N ALA A 65 -41.96 -16.73 20.73
CA ALA A 65 -41.70 -15.49 20.01
C ALA A 65 -41.16 -14.45 21.01
N LEU A 66 -39.84 -14.41 21.19
CA LEU A 66 -39.17 -13.32 21.89
C LEU A 66 -39.06 -12.15 20.93
N THR A 67 -39.90 -11.15 21.13
CA THR A 67 -39.70 -9.78 20.67
C THR A 67 -38.44 -9.22 21.34
N GLY A 68 -37.26 -9.64 20.89
CA GLY A 68 -35.99 -9.19 21.44
C GLY A 68 -35.09 -8.74 20.29
N ALA A 69 -34.77 -7.45 20.25
CA ALA A 69 -33.76 -6.96 19.32
C ALA A 69 -32.43 -7.69 19.62
N THR A 70 -31.96 -8.52 18.68
CA THR A 70 -30.62 -9.10 18.75
C THR A 70 -29.63 -7.96 18.88
N THR A 71 -28.79 -8.02 19.92
CA THR A 71 -27.83 -6.95 20.21
C THR A 71 -26.53 -7.22 19.47
N PHE A 72 -25.99 -6.21 18.79
CA PHE A 72 -24.76 -6.30 18.01
C PHE A 72 -23.82 -5.16 18.37
N VAL A 73 -22.51 -5.41 18.33
CA VAL A 73 -21.51 -4.35 18.31
C VAL A 73 -21.47 -3.74 16.90
N MET A 74 -21.39 -2.41 16.85
CA MET A 74 -21.36 -1.60 15.64
C MET A 74 -20.33 -0.48 15.77
N SER A 75 -19.91 0.07 14.64
CA SER A 75 -19.05 1.25 14.57
C SER A 75 -19.46 2.12 13.38
N SER A 76 -19.19 3.42 13.48
CA SER A 76 -19.25 4.37 12.37
C SER A 76 -17.97 4.41 11.55
N GLU A 77 -16.89 3.83 12.07
CA GLU A 77 -15.56 3.85 11.48
C GLU A 77 -15.41 2.75 10.41
N ALA A 78 -14.39 2.90 9.57
CA ALA A 78 -14.08 1.91 8.54
C ALA A 78 -13.64 0.58 9.14
N ASN A 79 -14.04 -0.52 8.49
CA ASN A 79 -13.56 -1.87 8.76
C ASN A 79 -13.44 -2.62 7.41
N PRO A 80 -12.25 -3.02 6.95
CA PRO A 80 -10.95 -2.86 7.64
C PRO A 80 -10.59 -1.39 7.89
N ALA A 81 -9.95 -1.15 9.04
CA ALA A 81 -9.29 0.11 9.35
C ALA A 81 -7.84 0.05 8.86
N SER A 82 -7.24 1.20 8.57
CA SER A 82 -5.82 1.26 8.19
C SER A 82 -5.13 2.51 8.71
N GLY A 83 -3.80 2.47 8.75
CA GLY A 83 -2.96 3.63 9.05
C GLY A 83 -1.47 3.30 9.00
N THR A 84 -0.63 4.27 9.35
CA THR A 84 0.82 4.14 9.32
C THR A 84 1.38 3.88 10.72
N GLU A 85 2.37 3.00 10.84
CA GLU A 85 3.12 2.77 12.08
C GLU A 85 3.49 4.09 12.78
N GLY A 86 3.25 4.14 14.10
CA GLY A 86 3.56 5.30 14.94
C GLY A 86 2.54 6.44 14.88
N GLU A 87 1.61 6.45 13.93
CA GLU A 87 0.53 7.45 13.89
C GLU A 87 -0.50 7.22 15.00
N SER A 88 -1.23 8.29 15.34
CA SER A 88 -2.34 8.20 16.29
C SER A 88 -3.55 7.53 15.65
N PHE A 89 -4.15 6.59 16.37
CA PHE A 89 -5.33 5.85 15.95
C PHE A 89 -6.46 5.96 16.97
N SER A 90 -7.70 5.97 16.47
CA SER A 90 -8.91 5.94 17.29
C SER A 90 -10.02 5.19 16.57
N PHE A 91 -10.67 4.25 17.27
CA PHE A 91 -11.81 3.50 16.78
C PHE A 91 -12.92 3.49 17.82
N GLY A 92 -13.99 4.23 17.53
CA GLY A 92 -15.19 4.26 18.35
C GLY A 92 -16.15 3.14 17.98
N PHE A 93 -16.79 2.52 18.97
CA PHE A 93 -17.80 1.50 18.73
C PHE A 93 -18.91 1.57 19.78
N PHE A 94 -20.05 0.93 19.53
CA PHE A 94 -21.22 0.94 20.40
C PHE A 94 -22.07 -0.33 20.18
N THR A 95 -23.08 -0.56 21.02
CA THR A 95 -24.08 -1.61 20.77
C THR A 95 -25.37 -1.06 20.16
N SER A 96 -25.91 -1.75 19.17
CA SER A 96 -27.27 -1.56 18.67
C SER A 96 -28.20 -2.62 19.23
N GLY A 97 -29.45 -2.26 19.51
CA GLY A 97 -30.42 -3.11 20.22
C GLY A 97 -30.46 -2.77 21.71
N HIS A 98 -29.98 -3.67 22.56
CA HIS A 98 -29.83 -3.39 24.00
C HIS A 98 -28.48 -2.75 24.31
N LYS A 99 -28.43 -1.97 25.40
CA LYS A 99 -27.18 -1.41 25.92
C LYS A 99 -26.29 -2.52 26.49
N ALA A 100 -25.02 -2.54 26.11
CA ALA A 100 -23.99 -3.27 26.84
C ALA A 100 -23.49 -2.48 28.06
N PHE A 101 -23.14 -3.21 29.12
CA PHE A 101 -22.62 -2.67 30.38
C PHE A 101 -21.17 -3.08 30.65
N SER A 102 -20.57 -3.88 29.76
CA SER A 102 -19.13 -4.04 29.64
C SER A 102 -18.78 -4.53 28.24
N TYR A 103 -17.57 -4.23 27.79
CA TYR A 103 -17.00 -4.73 26.54
C TYR A 103 -15.71 -5.45 26.82
N GLU A 104 -15.62 -6.68 26.35
CA GLU A 104 -14.37 -7.42 26.29
C GLU A 104 -13.72 -7.12 24.93
N VAL A 105 -12.45 -6.71 24.97
CA VAL A 105 -11.66 -6.39 23.79
C VAL A 105 -10.40 -7.23 23.85
N GLU A 106 -10.27 -8.14 22.90
CA GLU A 106 -9.15 -9.09 22.82
C GLU A 106 -8.33 -8.83 21.55
N GLY A 107 -7.06 -9.24 21.55
CA GLY A 107 -6.19 -9.08 20.38
C GLY A 107 -5.68 -7.64 20.14
N LEU A 108 -5.74 -6.76 21.15
CA LEU A 108 -5.17 -5.42 21.02
C LEU A 108 -3.66 -5.48 20.78
N PRO A 109 -3.14 -4.91 19.67
CA PRO A 109 -1.71 -4.82 19.45
C PRO A 109 -1.06 -3.82 20.40
N GLN A 110 0.27 -3.91 20.52
CA GLN A 110 1.05 -2.97 21.32
C GLN A 110 0.80 -1.53 20.88
N GLY A 111 0.67 -0.62 21.85
CA GLY A 111 0.45 0.81 21.58
C GLY A 111 -1.03 1.22 21.51
N LEU A 112 -1.96 0.27 21.36
CA LEU A 112 -3.39 0.52 21.45
C LEU A 112 -3.97 0.09 22.80
N ASN A 113 -4.97 0.81 23.28
CA ASN A 113 -5.68 0.48 24.50
C ASN A 113 -7.18 0.76 24.39
N TYR A 114 -8.01 -0.07 25.04
CA TYR A 114 -9.42 0.19 25.24
C TYR A 114 -9.65 1.03 26.50
N ASN A 115 -10.43 2.10 26.38
CA ASN A 115 -10.64 3.07 27.47
C ASN A 115 -11.55 2.59 28.62
N GLY A 116 -12.18 1.41 28.52
CA GLY A 116 -13.10 0.89 29.54
C GLY A 116 -14.43 1.65 29.70
N ASN A 117 -14.70 2.65 28.85
CA ASN A 117 -15.90 3.47 28.96
C ASN A 117 -17.05 2.88 28.15
N VAL A 118 -18.10 2.42 28.82
CA VAL A 118 -19.26 1.79 28.17
C VAL A 118 -20.20 2.79 27.47
N ASN A 119 -20.13 4.07 27.82
CA ASN A 119 -20.97 5.12 27.21
C ASN A 119 -20.27 5.84 26.05
N GLY A 120 -18.97 5.61 25.89
CA GLY A 120 -18.15 6.08 24.78
C GLY A 120 -16.96 5.15 24.59
N PRO A 121 -17.20 3.91 24.12
CA PRO A 121 -16.16 2.91 23.97
C PRO A 121 -15.19 3.35 22.88
N LEU A 122 -13.91 3.39 23.21
CA LEU A 122 -12.86 3.85 22.32
C LEU A 122 -11.64 2.95 22.46
N ILE A 123 -11.19 2.37 21.35
CA ILE A 123 -9.83 1.86 21.20
C ILE A 123 -8.99 2.99 20.64
N SER A 124 -7.91 3.36 21.31
CA SER A 124 -7.06 4.45 20.86
C SER A 124 -5.61 4.25 21.28
N GLY A 125 -4.70 4.93 20.60
CA GLY A 125 -3.28 4.91 20.93
C GLY A 125 -2.41 5.20 19.71
N THR A 126 -1.20 4.64 19.72
CA THR A 126 -0.25 4.71 18.59
C THR A 126 -0.26 3.39 17.84
N LEU A 127 -0.26 3.46 16.51
CA LEU A 127 -0.24 2.26 15.67
C LEU A 127 1.05 1.46 15.87
N PRO A 128 0.95 0.10 15.95
CA PRO A 128 2.08 -0.80 16.11
C PRO A 128 2.96 -0.86 14.84
N ALA A 129 3.94 -1.76 14.83
CA ALA A 129 4.70 -2.11 13.63
C ALA A 129 3.77 -2.53 12.47
N GLU A 130 4.32 -2.54 11.25
CA GLU A 130 3.57 -2.97 10.07
C GLU A 130 3.01 -4.39 10.21
N GLY A 131 1.81 -4.60 9.66
CA GLY A 131 1.12 -5.88 9.69
C GLY A 131 -0.39 -5.76 9.74
N THR A 132 -1.06 -6.91 9.68
CA THR A 132 -2.51 -7.01 9.84
C THR A 132 -2.84 -7.56 11.22
N TYR A 133 -3.71 -6.87 11.94
CA TYR A 133 -4.15 -7.22 13.29
C TYR A 133 -5.66 -7.48 13.29
N GLU A 134 -6.07 -8.49 14.05
CA GLU A 134 -7.47 -8.78 14.30
C GLU A 134 -7.81 -8.51 15.76
N ILE A 135 -8.73 -7.58 15.99
CA ILE A 135 -9.22 -7.19 17.32
C ILE A 135 -10.65 -7.68 17.47
N LEU A 136 -10.91 -8.44 18.53
CA LEU A 136 -12.22 -9.03 18.79
C LEU A 136 -12.95 -8.22 19.86
N ILE A 137 -14.19 -7.83 19.57
CA ILE A 137 -15.01 -7.02 20.48
C ILE A 137 -16.31 -7.76 20.78
N THR A 138 -16.55 -8.00 22.07
CA THR A 138 -17.78 -8.64 22.57
C THR A 138 -18.46 -7.74 23.59
N GLY A 139 -19.73 -7.40 23.34
CA GLY A 139 -20.54 -6.63 24.28
C GLY A 139 -21.35 -7.53 25.22
N TYR A 140 -21.43 -7.15 26.49
CA TYR A 140 -22.13 -7.93 27.52
C TYR A 140 -23.27 -7.13 28.14
N ARG A 141 -24.39 -7.82 28.42
CA ARG A 141 -25.60 -7.20 28.99
C ARG A 141 -25.39 -6.66 30.41
N PHE A 142 -24.46 -7.19 31.18
CA PHE A 142 -24.15 -6.73 32.53
C PHE A 142 -22.66 -6.44 32.67
N SER A 143 -22.28 -5.75 33.76
CA SER A 143 -20.89 -5.47 34.08
C SER A 143 -20.08 -6.74 34.37
N GLY A 144 -18.76 -6.65 34.24
CA GLY A 144 -17.86 -7.76 34.55
C GLY A 144 -18.02 -8.95 33.59
N PHE A 145 -18.31 -8.66 32.31
CA PHE A 145 -18.42 -9.66 31.25
C PHE A 145 -19.45 -10.75 31.56
N SER A 146 -20.64 -10.35 32.01
CA SER A 146 -21.69 -11.28 32.43
C SER A 146 -23.02 -11.09 31.72
N GLY A 147 -23.84 -12.14 31.72
CA GLY A 147 -25.14 -12.18 31.03
C GLY A 147 -25.02 -12.47 29.53
N ASN A 148 -26.07 -12.13 28.79
CA ASN A 148 -26.11 -12.35 27.34
C ASN A 148 -25.02 -11.52 26.63
N GLN A 149 -24.39 -12.12 25.63
CA GLN A 149 -23.33 -11.53 24.83
C GLN A 149 -23.84 -11.17 23.44
N THR A 150 -23.21 -10.18 22.81
CA THR A 150 -23.33 -9.98 21.37
C THR A 150 -22.56 -11.06 20.61
N PRO A 151 -22.85 -11.30 19.32
CA PRO A 151 -21.87 -11.91 18.44
C PRO A 151 -20.56 -11.10 18.45
N ILE A 152 -19.43 -11.79 18.21
CA ILE A 152 -18.11 -11.18 18.13
C ILE A 152 -18.07 -10.22 16.93
N TYR A 153 -17.64 -8.99 17.17
CA TYR A 153 -17.26 -8.06 16.11
C TYR A 153 -15.75 -8.17 15.89
N SER A 154 -15.35 -8.54 14.67
CA SER A 154 -13.95 -8.58 14.26
C SER A 154 -13.59 -7.27 13.56
N LEU A 155 -12.69 -6.51 14.20
CA LEU A 155 -12.04 -5.34 13.61
C LEU A 155 -10.72 -5.79 12.99
N VAL A 156 -10.61 -5.62 11.67
CA VAL A 156 -9.34 -5.80 10.97
C VAL A 156 -8.63 -4.45 10.90
N LEU A 157 -7.37 -4.41 11.33
CA LEU A 157 -6.51 -3.23 11.28
C LEU A 157 -5.27 -3.54 10.44
N ASP A 158 -5.15 -2.88 9.29
CA ASP A 158 -4.00 -2.97 8.39
C ASP A 158 -3.04 -1.80 8.64
N VAL A 159 -1.85 -2.09 9.15
CA VAL A 159 -0.83 -1.09 9.44
C VAL A 159 0.29 -1.16 8.41
N GLU A 160 0.54 -0.04 7.74
CA GLU A 160 1.68 0.12 6.83
C GLU A 160 2.91 0.64 7.60
N ALA A 161 4.12 0.24 7.18
CA ALA A 161 5.34 0.79 7.76
C ALA A 161 5.42 2.30 7.61
N SER A 162 6.05 2.95 8.60
CA SER A 162 6.39 4.37 8.48
C SER A 162 7.36 4.60 7.33
N LYS A 163 6.99 5.45 6.37
CA LYS A 163 7.89 5.86 5.29
C LYS A 163 8.74 7.02 5.78
N GLN A 164 10.07 6.87 5.69
CA GLN A 164 10.95 8.00 5.90
C GLN A 164 10.74 9.03 4.77
N PRO A 165 10.86 10.35 5.07
CA PRO A 165 10.85 11.35 4.02
C PRO A 165 12.00 11.06 3.05
N SER A 166 11.66 10.76 1.79
CA SER A 166 12.66 10.50 0.75
C SER A 166 13.27 11.84 0.33
N PRO A 167 14.60 12.01 0.39
CA PRO A 167 15.25 13.24 -0.09
C PRO A 167 15.16 13.37 -1.61
N TRP A 168 14.87 12.27 -2.31
CA TRP A 168 14.86 12.14 -3.77
C TRP A 168 13.53 12.61 -4.39
N ASN A 169 13.16 13.87 -4.15
CA ASN A 169 11.87 14.43 -4.54
C ASN A 169 11.97 15.69 -5.43
N ASP A 170 13.19 16.05 -5.84
CA ASP A 170 13.44 17.24 -6.65
C ASP A 170 13.63 16.93 -8.15
N THR A 171 13.85 17.97 -8.97
CA THR A 171 14.00 17.84 -10.43
C THR A 171 15.32 17.23 -10.89
N ASN A 172 16.26 16.96 -9.99
CA ASN A 172 17.56 16.36 -10.28
C ASN A 172 17.50 14.83 -10.27
N VAL A 173 16.36 14.26 -9.88
CA VAL A 173 16.11 12.83 -9.85
C VAL A 173 15.09 12.45 -10.92
N GLU A 174 15.52 11.56 -11.81
CA GLU A 174 14.66 10.90 -12.78
C GLU A 174 14.12 9.59 -12.18
N ASP A 175 12.80 9.39 -12.23
CA ASP A 175 12.17 8.10 -11.87
C ASP A 175 12.27 7.13 -13.07
N LEU A 176 12.95 6.01 -12.86
CA LEU A 176 13.17 4.96 -13.86
C LEU A 176 12.13 3.82 -13.75
N ASN A 177 11.12 3.97 -12.88
CA ASN A 177 10.11 2.99 -12.49
C ASN A 177 10.66 1.85 -11.60
N ASN A 178 9.75 1.10 -10.97
CA ASN A 178 10.08 -0.01 -10.06
C ASN A 178 11.06 0.40 -8.96
N ASN A 179 10.88 1.60 -8.41
CA ASN A 179 11.71 2.24 -7.39
C ASN A 179 13.17 2.51 -7.79
N TRP A 180 13.54 2.30 -9.06
CA TRP A 180 14.82 2.78 -9.57
C TRP A 180 14.73 4.27 -9.86
N LYS A 181 15.75 5.00 -9.43
CA LYS A 181 15.91 6.43 -9.58
C LYS A 181 17.30 6.73 -10.13
N ASN A 182 17.43 7.83 -10.86
CA ASN A 182 18.71 8.32 -11.34
C ASN A 182 18.88 9.79 -10.96
N SER A 183 19.78 10.06 -10.01
CA SER A 183 20.15 11.41 -9.63
C SER A 183 21.27 11.91 -10.52
N SER A 184 21.13 13.15 -11.02
CA SER A 184 22.16 13.80 -11.86
C SER A 184 23.51 14.00 -11.18
N TRP A 185 23.57 14.00 -9.85
CA TRP A 185 24.81 14.15 -9.09
C TRP A 185 25.18 12.90 -8.29
N PHE A 186 24.20 12.14 -7.81
CA PHE A 186 24.45 10.97 -6.97
C PHE A 186 24.60 9.70 -7.82
N GLY A 187 23.89 9.61 -8.95
CA GLY A 187 23.89 8.45 -9.83
C GLY A 187 22.63 7.59 -9.69
N ALA A 188 22.68 6.37 -10.23
CA ALA A 188 21.55 5.45 -10.25
C ALA A 188 21.46 4.61 -8.98
N PHE A 189 20.27 4.50 -8.41
CA PHE A 189 20.01 3.71 -7.21
C PHE A 189 18.58 3.18 -7.15
N TYR A 190 18.38 2.11 -6.39
CA TYR A 190 17.06 1.58 -6.04
C TYR A 190 16.67 2.08 -4.64
N ASP A 191 15.51 2.70 -4.51
CA ASP A 191 14.97 3.23 -3.24
C ASP A 191 14.00 2.22 -2.60
N HIS A 192 14.36 1.67 -1.44
CA HIS A 192 13.50 0.70 -0.75
C HIS A 192 12.31 1.37 -0.05
N GLY A 193 12.39 2.67 0.24
CA GLY A 193 11.32 3.47 0.85
C GLY A 193 11.33 3.56 2.38
N ASP A 194 12.24 2.84 3.05
CA ASP A 194 12.46 2.84 4.50
C ASP A 194 13.78 3.53 4.89
N GLY A 195 14.38 4.28 3.95
CA GLY A 195 15.68 4.94 4.09
C GLY A 195 16.85 4.13 3.54
N TRP A 196 16.70 2.82 3.30
CA TRP A 196 17.71 2.04 2.60
C TRP A 196 17.63 2.23 1.10
N ILE A 197 18.80 2.40 0.48
CA ILE A 197 18.94 2.40 -0.97
C ILE A 197 20.04 1.44 -1.40
N TYR A 198 19.89 0.88 -2.60
CA TYR A 198 20.98 0.18 -3.28
C TYR A 198 21.54 1.06 -4.39
N HIS A 199 22.72 1.63 -4.15
CA HIS A 199 23.43 2.47 -5.11
C HIS A 199 24.25 1.64 -6.10
N PHE A 200 24.29 2.04 -7.37
CA PHE A 200 25.00 1.30 -8.42
C PHE A 200 26.50 1.17 -8.14
N ASP A 201 27.15 2.25 -7.68
CA ASP A 201 28.58 2.24 -7.36
C ASP A 201 28.89 1.85 -5.89
N HIS A 202 28.11 2.34 -4.93
CA HIS A 202 28.42 2.20 -3.50
C HIS A 202 27.83 0.96 -2.83
N GLY A 203 26.73 0.40 -3.36
CA GLY A 203 26.02 -0.73 -2.75
C GLY A 203 24.94 -0.27 -1.78
N TRP A 204 24.69 -1.06 -0.75
CA TRP A 204 23.69 -0.70 0.26
C TRP A 204 24.14 0.49 1.10
N LEU A 205 23.29 1.49 1.15
CA LEU A 205 23.46 2.71 1.93
C LEU A 205 22.16 3.03 2.67
N TYR A 206 22.28 3.52 3.90
CA TYR A 206 21.13 4.09 4.62
C TYR A 206 21.19 5.61 4.57
N ILE A 207 20.10 6.24 4.12
CA ILE A 207 20.00 7.68 3.93
C ILE A 207 19.20 8.30 5.07
N ALA A 208 19.83 9.22 5.77
CA ALA A 208 19.23 10.04 6.81
C ALA A 208 19.24 11.51 6.36
N GLY A 209 18.11 11.97 5.84
CA GLY A 209 17.92 13.36 5.43
C GLY A 209 16.62 13.54 4.65
N SER A 210 16.10 14.76 4.66
CA SER A 210 14.82 15.11 4.03
C SER A 210 14.96 15.76 2.65
N ASP A 211 16.17 16.17 2.26
CA ASP A 211 16.47 16.84 0.99
C ASP A 211 17.92 16.59 0.55
N GLU A 212 18.20 16.80 -0.74
CA GLU A 212 19.49 16.48 -1.36
C GLU A 212 20.61 17.47 -1.02
N SER A 213 20.34 18.56 -0.29
CA SER A 213 21.37 19.58 -0.02
C SER A 213 22.38 19.12 1.05
N ALA A 214 21.90 18.32 2.02
CA ALA A 214 22.66 17.89 3.18
C ALA A 214 22.12 16.54 3.68
N LEU A 215 22.89 15.48 3.46
CA LEU A 215 22.51 14.10 3.77
C LEU A 215 23.56 13.45 4.67
N TRP A 216 23.09 12.75 5.71
CA TRP A 216 23.87 11.71 6.35
C TRP A 216 23.61 10.39 5.65
N ILE A 217 24.69 9.69 5.32
CA ILE A 217 24.69 8.42 4.60
C ILE A 217 25.49 7.43 5.44
N TYR A 218 24.90 6.31 5.81
CA TYR A 218 25.63 5.23 6.43
C TYR A 218 26.09 4.23 5.37
N ASP A 219 27.38 3.95 5.38
CA ASP A 219 28.07 3.00 4.54
C ASP A 219 28.66 1.89 5.42
N GLY A 220 28.44 0.61 5.08
CA GLY A 220 28.89 -0.52 5.91
C GLY A 220 30.42 -0.61 6.10
N ASN A 221 31.20 -0.11 5.14
CA ASN A 221 32.66 -0.10 5.21
C ASN A 221 33.22 1.23 5.77
N LEU A 222 32.56 2.36 5.45
CA LEU A 222 33.06 3.70 5.80
C LEU A 222 32.44 4.28 7.08
N GLY A 223 31.29 3.79 7.51
CA GLY A 223 30.49 4.34 8.60
C GLY A 223 29.61 5.51 8.15
N TRP A 224 29.34 6.44 9.06
CA TRP A 224 28.55 7.63 8.76
C TRP A 224 29.36 8.66 7.97
N LEU A 225 28.80 9.05 6.83
CA LEU A 225 29.31 10.02 5.88
C LEU A 225 28.31 11.16 5.75
N TYR A 226 28.80 12.39 5.63
CA TYR A 226 27.99 13.55 5.29
C TYR A 226 28.34 14.03 3.88
N THR A 227 27.33 14.24 3.05
CA THR A 227 27.49 14.80 1.70
C THR A 227 26.21 15.53 1.30
N GLY A 228 26.14 15.95 0.05
CA GLY A 228 24.96 16.54 -0.56
C GLY A 228 25.29 17.04 -1.95
N LYS A 229 24.28 17.51 -2.67
CA LYS A 229 24.42 17.98 -4.05
C LYS A 229 25.52 19.04 -4.22
N ALA A 230 25.70 19.92 -3.24
CA ALA A 230 26.72 20.97 -3.28
C ALA A 230 28.13 20.47 -2.92
N TYR A 231 28.24 19.28 -2.32
CA TYR A 231 29.49 18.74 -1.78
C TYR A 231 30.02 17.57 -2.60
N HIS A 232 29.18 16.81 -3.32
CA HIS A 232 29.62 15.68 -4.12
C HIS A 232 30.68 16.11 -5.17
N PRO A 233 31.77 15.35 -5.40
CA PRO A 233 32.06 14.00 -4.88
C PRO A 233 32.78 13.95 -3.52
N PHE A 234 32.71 14.99 -2.71
CA PHE A 234 33.28 14.99 -1.35
C PHE A 234 32.31 14.43 -0.30
N PHE A 235 32.85 13.64 0.62
CA PHE A 235 32.14 13.02 1.74
C PHE A 235 32.89 13.28 3.03
N PHE A 236 32.26 13.89 4.03
CA PHE A 236 32.84 14.04 5.35
C PHE A 236 32.60 12.79 6.18
N ARG A 237 33.65 12.13 6.65
CA ARG A 237 33.57 10.91 7.46
C ARG A 237 33.50 11.25 8.95
N HIS A 238 32.42 10.86 9.60
CA HIS A 238 32.19 11.17 11.01
C HIS A 238 33.25 10.59 11.95
N SER A 239 33.71 9.35 11.71
CA SER A 239 34.62 8.65 12.61
C SER A 239 36.02 9.24 12.65
N SER A 240 36.55 9.72 11.53
CA SER A 240 37.87 10.37 11.44
C SER A 240 37.79 11.90 11.50
N ALA A 241 36.58 12.46 11.43
CA ALA A 241 36.34 13.90 11.25
C ALA A 241 37.12 14.49 10.05
N GLY A 242 37.29 13.69 9.00
CA GLY A 242 38.04 14.03 7.80
C GLY A 242 37.18 14.05 6.54
N TRP A 243 37.65 14.74 5.50
CA TRP A 243 37.01 14.71 4.18
C TRP A 243 37.61 13.61 3.33
N LEU A 244 36.74 12.93 2.57
CA LEU A 244 37.07 11.97 1.55
C LEU A 244 36.66 12.53 0.19
N TYR A 245 37.48 12.32 -0.84
CA TYR A 245 37.10 12.58 -2.23
C TYR A 245 36.83 11.25 -2.94
N TYR A 246 35.59 11.07 -3.40
CA TYR A 246 35.17 9.88 -4.12
C TYR A 246 35.63 9.91 -5.58
N HIS A 247 36.15 8.79 -6.05
CA HIS A 247 36.46 8.53 -7.44
C HIS A 247 36.07 7.10 -7.81
N LEU A 248 35.52 6.91 -8.99
CA LEU A 248 35.24 5.58 -9.54
C LEU A 248 36.25 5.28 -10.63
N GLU A 249 37.08 4.26 -10.41
CA GLU A 249 38.08 3.82 -11.39
C GLU A 249 37.88 2.33 -11.69
N ASN A 250 37.64 1.98 -12.96
CA ASN A 250 37.44 0.59 -13.42
C ASN A 250 36.39 -0.19 -12.59
N GLY A 251 35.31 0.48 -12.17
CA GLY A 251 34.24 -0.11 -11.36
C GLY A 251 34.59 -0.32 -9.88
N SER A 252 35.76 0.12 -9.43
CA SER A 252 36.17 0.12 -8.03
C SER A 252 36.00 1.51 -7.43
N ARG A 253 35.29 1.59 -6.30
CA ARG A 253 35.16 2.85 -5.55
C ARG A 253 36.44 3.14 -4.77
N GLN A 254 37.04 4.27 -5.07
CA GLN A 254 38.25 4.76 -4.44
C GLN A 254 37.93 6.06 -3.69
N PHE A 255 38.59 6.25 -2.56
CA PHE A 255 38.46 7.46 -1.75
C PHE A 255 39.85 7.98 -1.42
N TRP A 256 40.10 9.24 -1.72
CA TRP A 256 41.27 9.96 -1.21
C TRP A 256 40.92 10.52 0.16
N ASP A 257 41.63 10.09 1.21
CA ASP A 257 41.47 10.64 2.56
C ASP A 257 42.39 11.86 2.73
N TYR A 258 41.82 13.02 3.01
CA TYR A 258 42.60 14.25 3.23
C TYR A 258 43.32 14.28 4.59
N THR A 259 43.01 13.37 5.49
CA THR A 259 43.67 13.23 6.81
C THR A 259 44.96 12.44 6.69
N ASP A 260 44.89 11.32 5.97
CA ASP A 260 46.00 10.37 5.81
C ASP A 260 46.79 10.61 4.51
N GLU A 261 46.27 11.45 3.60
CA GLU A 261 46.83 11.77 2.29
C GLU A 261 47.10 10.51 1.43
N GLU A 262 46.14 9.57 1.45
CA GLU A 262 46.23 8.32 0.72
C GLU A 262 44.94 7.93 -0.01
N TRP A 263 45.11 7.13 -1.08
CA TRP A 263 44.02 6.47 -1.76
C TRP A 263 43.71 5.14 -1.09
N THR A 264 42.45 4.93 -0.73
CA THR A 264 41.96 3.62 -0.28
C THR A 264 40.85 3.14 -1.21
N THR A 265 40.96 1.88 -1.66
CA THR A 265 39.91 1.19 -2.40
C THR A 265 39.03 0.43 -1.44
N TYR A 266 37.72 0.60 -1.57
CA TYR A 266 36.73 -0.16 -0.80
C TYR A 266 35.90 -1.03 -1.73
N ASN A 267 35.51 -2.21 -1.26
CA ASN A 267 34.53 -3.00 -1.98
C ASN A 267 33.16 -2.32 -1.91
N LYS A 268 32.32 -2.63 -2.90
CA LYS A 268 30.89 -2.33 -2.84
C LYS A 268 30.28 -3.05 -1.64
N ASN A 269 29.45 -2.35 -0.86
CA ASN A 269 28.74 -2.93 0.29
C ASN A 269 27.59 -3.84 -0.14
#